data_AF-A0A6L4ASX8-F1
#
_entry.id   AF-A0A6L4ASX8-F1
#
_cell.length_a   1.000
_cell.length_b   1.000
_cell.length_c   1.000
_cell.angle_alpha   90.00
_cell.angle_beta   90.00
_cell.angle_gamma   90.00
#
_symmetry.space_group_name_H-M   'P 1'
#
loop_
_entity.id
_entity.type
_entity.pdbx_description
1 polymer ?
#
loop_
_entity_poly.entity_id
_entity_poly.type
_entity_poly.pdbx_seq_one_letter_code
_entity_poly.pdbx_strand_id
1 'polypeptide(L)'
;MTRAEILAGIAEVARRHLGIEAPLAPGQRLVEDLGLDSLRLLTLAAEVENRFRVTLDPEDEARIATVGDLVDVLAGKLGAGC
;
A
#
# COMPACT_ATOMS: atom_id res chain seq x y z
N MET A 1 14.77 -3.85 2.33
CA MET A 1 14.04 -2.61 1.98
C MET A 1 13.53 -1.97 3.26
N THR A 2 13.61 -0.65 3.42
CA THR A 2 13.13 0.01 4.66
C THR A 2 11.65 0.42 4.55
N ARG A 3 10.96 0.59 5.69
CA ARG A 3 9.55 1.08 5.70
C ARG A 3 9.39 2.41 4.95
N ALA A 4 10.39 3.29 5.01
CA ALA A 4 10.39 4.56 4.30
C ALA A 4 10.45 4.38 2.77
N GLU A 5 11.25 3.44 2.28
CA GLU A 5 11.31 3.13 0.84
C GLU A 5 10.00 2.51 0.33
N ILE A 6 9.39 1.64 1.14
CA ILE A 6 8.09 1.03 0.81
C ILE A 6 7.02 2.11 0.75
N LEU A 7 6.95 2.98 1.76
CA LEU A 7 6.01 4.10 1.78
C LEU A 7 6.19 5.01 0.54
N ALA A 8 7.44 5.34 0.18
CA ALA A 8 7.73 6.14 -1.00
C ALA A 8 7.26 5.44 -2.30
N GLY A 9 7.45 4.12 -2.40
CA GLY A 9 6.96 3.35 -3.55
C GLY A 9 5.42 3.31 -3.63
N ILE A 10 4.73 3.11 -2.50
CA ILE A 10 3.25 3.18 -2.45
C ILE A 10 2.78 4.58 -2.84
N ALA A 11 3.41 5.63 -2.32
CA ALA A 11 3.07 7.01 -2.64
C ALA A 11 3.25 7.31 -4.14
N GLU A 12 4.30 6.78 -4.77
CA GLU A 12 4.49 6.91 -6.21
C GLU A 12 3.39 6.20 -7.01
N VAL A 13 3.00 4.99 -6.61
CA VAL A 13 1.89 4.26 -7.22
C VAL A 13 0.57 5.01 -7.05
N ALA A 14 0.27 5.46 -5.84
CA ALA A 14 -0.93 6.23 -5.54
C ALA A 14 -0.98 7.54 -6.34
N ARG A 15 0.14 8.24 -6.47
CA ARG A 15 0.22 9.46 -7.29
C ARG A 15 -0.02 9.17 -8.77
N ARG A 16 0.63 8.13 -9.30
CA ARG A 16 0.60 7.83 -10.74
C ARG A 16 -0.73 7.22 -11.21
N HIS A 17 -1.33 6.36 -10.39
CA HIS A 17 -2.53 5.60 -10.77
C HIS A 17 -3.82 6.17 -10.19
N LEU A 18 -3.74 6.85 -9.03
CA LEU A 18 -4.93 7.35 -8.31
C LEU A 18 -4.98 8.88 -8.24
N GLY A 19 -3.93 9.57 -8.69
CA GLY A 19 -3.85 11.04 -8.66
C GLY A 19 -3.72 11.61 -7.25
N ILE A 20 -3.29 10.81 -6.27
CA ILE A 20 -3.09 11.29 -4.90
C ILE A 20 -1.73 11.98 -4.81
N GLU A 21 -1.76 13.32 -4.79
CA GLU A 21 -0.56 14.15 -4.64
C GLU A 21 -0.24 14.47 -3.17
N ALA A 22 -1.16 14.15 -2.27
CA ALA A 22 -1.00 14.37 -0.84
C ALA A 22 0.05 13.41 -0.24
N PRO A 23 0.82 13.86 0.77
CA PRO A 23 1.76 12.99 1.47
C PRO A 23 1.00 11.91 2.23
N LEU A 24 1.39 10.65 2.00
CA LEU A 24 0.84 9.51 2.73
C LEU A 24 1.47 9.44 4.12
N ALA A 25 0.63 9.43 5.15
CA ALA A 25 1.04 9.18 6.52
C ALA A 25 0.62 7.76 6.95
N PRO A 26 1.43 7.06 7.76
CA PRO A 26 1.10 5.70 8.20
C PRO A 26 -0.22 5.61 8.99
N GLY A 27 -0.65 6.69 9.63
CA GLY A 27 -1.93 6.75 10.34
C GLY A 27 -3.15 7.05 9.47
N GLN A 28 -2.98 7.34 8.17
CA GLN A 28 -4.11 7.61 7.29
C GLN A 28 -4.82 6.33 6.88
N ARG A 29 -6.15 6.37 6.94
CA ARG A 29 -7.02 5.31 6.45
C ARG A 29 -7.17 5.39 4.94
N LEU A 30 -7.04 4.24 4.30
CA LEU A 30 -7.10 4.13 2.84
C LEU A 30 -8.47 4.58 2.31
N VAL A 31 -9.56 4.17 2.97
CA VAL A 31 -10.91 4.54 2.55
C VAL A 31 -11.30 5.92 3.08
N GLU A 32 -11.16 6.15 4.39
CA GLU A 32 -11.71 7.34 5.04
C GLU A 32 -10.88 8.61 4.79
N ASP A 33 -9.54 8.53 4.87
CA ASP A 33 -8.66 9.71 4.72
C ASP A 33 -8.25 9.94 3.27
N LEU A 34 -7.96 8.87 2.53
CA LEU A 34 -7.50 8.96 1.13
C LEU A 34 -8.63 8.87 0.11
N GLY A 35 -9.86 8.59 0.55
CA GLY A 35 -11.02 8.49 -0.34
C GLY A 35 -10.84 7.40 -1.40
N LEU A 36 -10.19 6.29 -1.04
CA LEU A 36 -10.06 5.16 -1.95
C LEU A 36 -11.37 4.37 -1.97
N ASP A 37 -12.08 4.48 -3.08
CA ASP A 37 -13.21 3.62 -3.40
C ASP A 37 -12.76 2.16 -3.58
N SER A 38 -13.71 1.22 -3.53
CA SER A 38 -13.44 -0.22 -3.71
C SER A 38 -12.62 -0.54 -4.98
N LEU A 39 -12.88 0.16 -6.10
CA LEU A 39 -12.10 0.01 -7.33
C LEU A 39 -10.67 0.59 -7.22
N ARG A 40 -10.52 1.70 -6.51
CA ARG A 40 -9.22 2.36 -6.32
C ARG A 40 -8.32 1.57 -5.39
N LEU A 41 -8.90 0.93 -4.36
CA LEU A 41 -8.20 -0.02 -3.50
C LEU A 41 -7.68 -1.20 -4.31
N LEU A 42 -8.53 -1.83 -5.13
CA LEU A 42 -8.14 -2.93 -6.03
C LEU A 42 -7.00 -2.52 -6.97
N THR A 43 -7.07 -1.31 -7.53
CA THR A 43 -6.00 -0.76 -8.38
C THR A 43 -4.71 -0.55 -7.60
N LEU A 44 -4.79 0.05 -6.40
CA LEU A 44 -3.62 0.28 -5.55
C LEU A 44 -2.94 -1.05 -5.18
N ALA A 45 -3.72 -2.02 -4.72
CA ALA A 45 -3.24 -3.34 -4.33
C ALA A 45 -2.51 -4.02 -5.49
N ALA A 46 -3.16 -4.11 -6.66
CA ALA A 46 -2.59 -4.75 -7.84
C ALA A 46 -1.29 -4.06 -8.32
N GLU A 47 -1.25 -2.73 -8.34
CA GLU A 47 -0.07 -1.98 -8.76
C GLU A 47 1.08 -2.07 -7.73
N VAL A 48 0.75 -2.07 -6.44
CA VAL A 48 1.71 -2.29 -5.36
C VAL A 48 2.29 -3.71 -5.46
N GLU A 49 1.46 -4.74 -5.60
CA GLU A 49 1.88 -6.13 -5.81
C GLU A 49 2.84 -6.25 -7.00
N ASN A 50 2.48 -5.64 -8.14
CA ASN A 50 3.32 -5.62 -9.33
C ASN A 50 4.64 -4.86 -9.11
N ARG A 51 4.59 -3.72 -8.40
CA ARG A 51 5.76 -2.86 -8.12
C ARG A 51 6.77 -3.54 -7.20
N PHE A 52 6.30 -4.20 -6.15
CA PHE A 52 7.12 -4.85 -5.14
C PHE A 52 7.34 -6.35 -5.42
N ARG A 53 6.72 -6.89 -6.47
CA ARG A 53 6.76 -8.33 -6.83
C ARG A 53 6.32 -9.23 -5.67
N VAL A 54 5.25 -8.83 -5.00
CA VAL A 54 4.62 -9.57 -3.90
C VAL A 54 3.20 -9.96 -4.28
N THR A 55 2.61 -10.87 -3.50
CA THR A 55 1.20 -11.22 -3.58
C THR A 55 0.56 -10.94 -2.24
N LEU A 56 -0.55 -10.19 -2.25
CA LEU A 56 -1.38 -9.94 -1.08
C LEU A 56 -2.46 -11.02 -1.02
N ASP A 57 -2.50 -11.73 0.10
CA ASP A 57 -3.51 -12.75 0.34
C ASP A 57 -4.77 -12.09 0.93
N PRO A 58 -5.96 -12.71 0.84
CA PRO A 58 -7.19 -12.13 1.39
C PRO A 58 -7.09 -11.85 2.90
N GLU A 59 -6.25 -12.59 3.63
CA GLU A 59 -5.96 -12.33 5.05
C GLU A 59 -5.14 -11.06 5.28
N ASP A 60 -4.21 -10.73 4.36
CA ASP A 60 -3.45 -9.50 4.38
C ASP A 60 -4.34 -8.31 4.01
N GLU A 61 -5.12 -8.44 2.93
CA GLU A 61 -6.08 -7.42 2.51
C GLU A 61 -7.09 -7.09 3.62
N ALA A 62 -7.57 -8.11 4.34
CA ALA A 62 -8.47 -7.91 5.48
C ALA A 62 -7.82 -7.16 6.65
N ARG A 63 -6.49 -7.20 6.78
CA ARG A 63 -5.73 -6.45 7.80
C ARG A 63 -5.36 -5.04 7.35
N ILE A 64 -5.37 -4.77 6.05
CA ILE A 64 -4.98 -3.47 5.50
C ILE A 64 -6.13 -2.47 5.64
N ALA A 65 -6.10 -1.67 6.71
CA ALA A 65 -7.01 -0.55 6.92
C ALA A 65 -6.32 0.81 6.69
N THR A 66 -5.04 0.90 7.06
CA THR A 66 -4.23 2.11 6.97
C THR A 66 -3.07 1.96 6.00
N VAL A 67 -2.48 3.08 5.62
CA VAL A 67 -1.20 3.09 4.88
C VAL A 67 -0.11 2.38 5.69
N GLY A 68 -0.11 2.54 7.01
CA GLY A 68 0.82 1.87 7.91
C GLY A 68 0.71 0.35 7.83
N ASP A 69 -0.50 -0.19 7.87
CA ASP A 69 -0.74 -1.64 7.72
C ASP A 69 -0.22 -2.16 6.38
N LEU A 70 -0.49 -1.44 5.29
CA LEU A 70 0.01 -1.81 3.96
C LEU A 70 1.55 -1.84 3.94
N VAL A 71 2.20 -0.83 4.53
CA VAL A 71 3.67 -0.79 4.63
C VAL A 71 4.21 -1.95 5.47
N ASP A 72 3.57 -2.29 6.59
CA ASP A 72 3.99 -3.36 7.47
C ASP A 72 3.82 -4.74 6.84
N VAL A 73 2.71 -4.99 6.14
CA VAL A 73 2.50 -6.22 5.35
C VAL A 73 3.60 -6.38 4.29
N LEU A 74 3.87 -5.32 3.53
CA LEU A 74 4.91 -5.33 2.50
C LEU A 74 6.30 -5.50 3.10
N ALA A 75 6.60 -4.84 4.22
CA ALA A 75 7.86 -4.98 4.92
C ALA A 75 8.06 -6.43 5.42
N GLY A 76 6.99 -7.06 5.90
CA GLY A 76 6.97 -8.48 6.24
C GLY A 76 7.29 -9.36 5.04
N LYS A 77 6.58 -9.20 3.91
CA LYS A 77 6.79 -10.02 2.70
C LYS A 77 8.17 -9.81 2.06
N LEU A 78 8.66 -8.57 2.01
CA LEU A 78 9.97 -8.23 1.43
C LEU A 78 11.13 -8.55 2.37
N GLY A 79 10.88 -8.62 3.68
CA GLY A 79 11.86 -9.00 4.71
C GLY A 79 11.92 -10.51 4.98
N ALA A 80 10.82 -11.24 4.74
CA ALA A 80 10.72 -12.69 4.93
C ALA A 80 11.44 -13.53 3.85
N GLY A 81 12.13 -12.90 2.90
CA GLY A 81 12.99 -13.58 1.93
C GLY A 81 14.37 -14.00 2.47
N CYS A 82 14.49 -14.28 3.77
CA CYS A 82 15.74 -14.74 4.41
C CYS A 82 15.70 -16.23 4.70
#